data_AF-A0A925JTP7-F1
#
_entry.id   AF-A0A925JTP7-F1
#
_cell.length_a   1.000
_cell.length_b   1.000
_cell.length_c   1.000
_cell.angle_alpha   90.00
_cell.angle_beta   90.00
_cell.angle_gamma   90.00
#
_symmetry.space_group_name_H-M   'P 1'
#
loop_
_entity.id
_entity.type
_entity.pdbx_description
1 polymer ?
#
loop_
_entity_poly.entity_id
_entity_poly.type
_entity_poly.pdbx_seq_one_letter_code
_entity_poly.pdbx_strand_id
1 'polypeptide(L)'
;MDAAGLPASGEFSGYKASSYVAGKNSWSLAMNPAPGVTGSETARASGSPGGLVAIEWTPTPGSGQGRTAMFASVRAHAATAIAQLIALLPSAGERTSLTRQIIPWASTAGAVQQALDALVGRDGTISFASMEHHAGANFAFGDGSVKFIFQSFWDSVKRDLKLGIYGEDWKTLPGVAAPDARASTRDSISLFRYGSLSGLTSYFISDPATLGSLGKLLAEAEAASVRRDRTAEQAAVQGWLEGIRKAAAAQPAVISPIGADALAAMGGVAYPY
;
A
#
# COMPACT_ATOMS: atom_id res chain seq x y z
N MET A 1 -33.57 -10.32 6.92
CA MET A 1 -32.49 -10.38 5.92
C MET A 1 -33.06 -10.92 4.61
N ASP A 2 -33.54 -12.16 4.59
CA ASP A 2 -34.10 -12.80 3.39
C ASP A 2 -35.27 -12.03 2.75
N ALA A 3 -36.18 -11.47 3.57
CA ALA A 3 -37.28 -10.63 3.10
C ALA A 3 -36.83 -9.35 2.38
N ALA A 4 -35.58 -8.91 2.58
CA ALA A 4 -34.98 -7.76 1.92
C ALA A 4 -34.16 -8.14 0.68
N GLY A 5 -34.09 -9.43 0.32
CA GLY A 5 -33.21 -9.95 -0.72
C GLY A 5 -31.71 -9.88 -0.35
N LEU A 6 -31.39 -9.61 0.92
CA LEU A 6 -30.01 -9.61 1.40
C LEU A 6 -29.57 -11.04 1.72
N PRO A 7 -28.30 -11.42 1.43
CA PRO A 7 -27.74 -12.69 1.87
C PRO A 7 -27.87 -12.87 3.39
N ALA A 8 -27.95 -14.12 3.86
CA ALA A 8 -28.05 -14.42 5.29
C ALA A 8 -26.87 -13.85 6.12
N SER A 9 -25.70 -13.70 5.51
CA SER A 9 -24.52 -13.05 6.11
C SER A 9 -24.68 -11.54 6.32
N GLY A 10 -25.68 -10.91 5.68
CA GLY A 10 -25.85 -9.46 5.59
C GLY A 10 -24.79 -8.78 4.72
N GLU A 11 -23.94 -9.55 4.05
CA GLU A 11 -22.80 -9.05 3.28
C GLU A 11 -23.18 -8.91 1.82
N PHE A 12 -23.03 -7.71 1.26
CA PHE A 12 -23.39 -7.43 -0.11
C PHE A 12 -22.56 -6.28 -0.68
N SER A 13 -21.90 -6.52 -1.81
CA SER A 13 -21.23 -5.51 -2.64
C SER A 13 -20.26 -4.60 -1.86
N GLY A 14 -19.46 -5.16 -0.94
CA GLY A 14 -18.47 -4.39 -0.18
C GLY A 14 -19.00 -3.73 1.10
N TYR A 15 -20.25 -4.04 1.47
CA TYR A 15 -20.90 -3.55 2.68
C TYR A 15 -21.52 -4.68 3.51
N LYS A 16 -21.59 -4.45 4.82
CA LYS A 16 -22.27 -5.33 5.77
C LYS A 16 -23.49 -4.65 6.37
N ALA A 17 -24.66 -5.27 6.21
CA ALA A 17 -25.89 -4.86 6.87
C ALA A 17 -25.75 -5.02 8.39
N SER A 18 -25.70 -3.91 9.13
CA SER A 18 -25.67 -3.94 10.60
C SER A 18 -27.04 -4.00 11.23
N SER A 19 -28.06 -3.52 10.51
CA SER A 19 -29.45 -3.58 10.97
C SER A 19 -30.39 -3.60 9.78
N TYR A 20 -31.47 -4.35 9.92
CA TYR A 20 -32.63 -4.31 9.04
C TYR A 20 -33.87 -4.46 9.89
N VAL A 21 -34.76 -3.46 9.81
CA VAL A 21 -36.05 -3.47 10.51
C VAL A 21 -37.13 -3.20 9.48
N ALA A 22 -38.13 -4.07 9.41
CA ALA A 22 -39.29 -3.86 8.55
C ALA A 22 -40.57 -4.06 9.35
N GLY A 23 -41.47 -3.09 9.26
CA GLY A 23 -42.82 -3.11 9.79
C GLY A 23 -43.85 -2.90 8.69
N LYS A 24 -45.13 -2.88 9.06
CA LYS A 24 -46.25 -2.75 8.12
C LYS A 24 -46.19 -1.46 7.28
N ASN A 25 -45.68 -0.38 7.87
CA ASN A 25 -45.72 0.96 7.26
C ASN A 25 -44.34 1.55 6.99
N SER A 26 -43.26 0.92 7.44
CA SER A 26 -41.91 1.45 7.28
C SER A 26 -40.85 0.36 7.31
N TRP A 27 -39.70 0.66 6.72
CA TRP A 27 -38.50 -0.15 6.81
C TRP A 27 -37.26 0.73 6.97
N SER A 28 -36.21 0.17 7.54
CA SER A 28 -34.89 0.78 7.62
C SER A 28 -33.79 -0.28 7.45
N LEU A 29 -32.69 0.14 6.85
CA LEU A 29 -31.50 -0.67 6.57
C LEU A 29 -30.26 0.20 6.81
N ALA A 30 -29.30 -0.31 7.58
CA ALA A 30 -27.98 0.32 7.71
C ALA A 30 -26.90 -0.61 7.16
N MET A 31 -26.07 -0.09 6.26
CA MET A 31 -24.98 -0.80 5.59
C MET A 31 -23.66 -0.11 5.86
N ASN A 32 -22.70 -0.86 6.40
CA ASN A 32 -21.38 -0.34 6.79
C ASN A 32 -20.29 -0.93 5.90
N PRO A 33 -19.35 -0.12 5.42
CA PRO A 33 -18.16 -0.63 4.76
C PRO A 33 -17.18 -1.18 5.79
N ALA A 34 -16.11 -1.82 5.33
CA ALA A 34 -14.90 -1.96 6.13
C ALA A 34 -14.28 -0.55 6.25
N PRO A 35 -14.19 0.06 7.46
CA PRO A 35 -13.88 1.48 7.59
C PRO A 35 -12.59 1.88 6.88
N GLY A 36 -12.70 2.76 5.89
CA GLY A 36 -11.55 3.31 5.17
C GLY A 36 -10.95 2.39 4.11
N VAL A 37 -11.48 1.18 3.97
CA VAL A 37 -10.96 0.16 3.06
C VAL A 37 -11.93 -0.05 1.89
N THR A 38 -13.15 -0.55 2.13
CA THR A 38 -14.17 -0.70 1.08
C THR A 38 -15.07 0.53 0.91
N GLY A 39 -14.98 1.49 1.84
CA GLY A 39 -15.76 2.71 1.80
C GLY A 39 -15.45 3.64 2.97
N SER A 40 -15.86 4.90 2.84
CA SER A 40 -15.74 5.92 3.90
C SER A 40 -17.06 6.35 4.51
N GLU A 41 -18.17 5.83 4.01
CA GLU A 41 -19.51 6.25 4.41
C GLU A 41 -20.39 5.05 4.73
N THR A 42 -21.20 5.19 5.76
CA THR A 42 -22.26 4.25 6.13
C THR A 42 -23.56 4.74 5.49
N ALA A 43 -24.19 3.87 4.71
CA ALA A 43 -25.52 4.12 4.15
C ALA A 43 -26.60 3.77 5.18
N ARG A 44 -27.57 4.64 5.33
CA ARG A 44 -28.83 4.38 6.03
C ARG A 44 -29.97 4.63 5.06
N ALA A 45 -30.65 3.56 4.68
CA ALA A 45 -31.84 3.65 3.84
C ALA A 45 -33.09 3.46 4.72
N SER A 46 -34.13 4.23 4.44
CA SER A 46 -35.45 4.04 5.06
C SER A 46 -36.57 4.39 4.08
N GLY A 47 -37.75 3.84 4.30
CA GLY A 47 -38.90 4.09 3.44
C GLY A 47 -40.17 3.42 3.93
N SER A 48 -41.21 3.43 3.11
CA SER A 48 -42.48 2.74 3.34
C SER A 48 -42.88 1.86 2.16
N PRO A 49 -43.76 0.86 2.35
CA PRO A 49 -44.26 0.02 1.24
C PRO A 49 -45.09 0.88 0.26
N GLY A 50 -44.48 1.29 -0.85
CA GLY A 50 -45.11 2.13 -1.89
C GLY A 50 -44.85 3.64 -1.78
N GLY A 51 -44.04 4.08 -0.81
CA GLY A 51 -43.64 5.48 -0.66
C GLY A 51 -42.22 5.79 -1.13
N LEU A 52 -41.75 6.99 -0.78
CA LEU A 52 -40.41 7.45 -1.09
C LEU A 52 -39.35 6.68 -0.28
N VAL A 53 -38.21 6.42 -0.92
CA VAL A 53 -37.01 5.90 -0.29
C VAL A 53 -36.08 7.07 0.02
N ALA A 54 -35.65 7.19 1.28
CA ALA A 54 -34.64 8.13 1.71
C ALA A 54 -33.34 7.38 1.98
N ILE A 55 -32.22 7.88 1.44
CA ILE A 55 -30.88 7.36 1.70
C ILE A 55 -30.05 8.48 2.30
N GLU A 56 -29.52 8.24 3.49
CA GLU A 56 -28.59 9.12 4.18
C GLU A 56 -27.21 8.46 4.19
N TRP A 57 -26.19 9.22 3.81
CA TRP A 57 -24.79 8.81 3.89
C TRP A 57 -24.13 9.57 5.03
N THR A 58 -23.48 8.85 5.91
CA THR A 58 -22.76 9.44 7.05
C THR A 58 -21.32 8.94 7.05
N PRO A 59 -20.32 9.78 7.38
CA PRO A 59 -18.95 9.31 7.48
C PRO A 59 -18.83 8.13 8.44
N THR A 60 -18.24 7.02 8.00
CA THR A 60 -17.99 5.86 8.84
C THR A 60 -16.89 6.22 9.84
N PRO A 61 -17.14 6.07 11.16
CA PRO A 61 -16.12 6.30 12.18
C PRO A 61 -14.87 5.45 11.91
N GLY A 62 -13.69 6.05 12.06
CA GLY A 62 -12.43 5.34 11.85
C GLY A 62 -11.98 5.22 10.39
N SER A 63 -12.76 5.70 9.41
CA SER A 63 -12.43 5.51 7.99
C SER A 63 -11.13 6.18 7.56
N GLY A 64 -10.80 7.35 8.11
CA GLY A 64 -9.52 8.02 7.86
C GLY A 64 -8.33 7.19 8.38
N GLN A 65 -8.42 6.70 9.62
CA GLN A 65 -7.39 5.85 10.22
C GLN A 65 -7.25 4.53 9.45
N GLY A 66 -8.37 3.89 9.11
CA GLY A 66 -8.38 2.64 8.34
C GLY A 66 -7.73 2.79 6.97
N ARG A 67 -8.06 3.85 6.23
CA ARG A 67 -7.45 4.16 4.93
C ARG A 67 -5.94 4.39 5.05
N THR A 68 -5.53 5.12 6.09
CA THR A 68 -4.12 5.42 6.35
C THR A 68 -3.34 4.13 6.65
N ALA A 69 -3.88 3.26 7.51
CA ALA A 69 -3.27 1.98 7.84
C ALA A 69 -3.19 1.03 6.63
N MET A 70 -4.24 1.00 5.80
CA MET A 70 -4.27 0.24 4.56
C MET A 70 -3.15 0.67 3.61
N PHE A 71 -3.03 1.98 3.30
CA PHE A 71 -1.97 2.46 2.42
C PHE A 71 -0.57 2.30 3.02
N ALA A 72 -0.42 2.42 4.35
CA ALA A 72 0.85 2.15 5.01
C ALA A 72 1.27 0.68 4.82
N SER A 73 0.34 -0.26 4.96
CA SER A 73 0.58 -1.70 4.77
C SER A 73 0.93 -2.02 3.31
N VAL A 74 0.20 -1.48 2.34
CA VAL A 74 0.50 -1.60 0.90
C VAL A 74 1.92 -1.10 0.60
N ARG A 75 2.33 0.05 1.16
CA ARG A 75 3.70 0.58 0.99
C ARG A 75 4.76 -0.32 1.63
N ALA A 76 4.49 -0.88 2.81
CA ALA A 76 5.40 -1.81 3.47
C ALA A 76 5.58 -3.11 2.67
N HIS A 77 4.51 -3.62 2.08
CA HIS A 77 4.58 -4.77 1.17
C HIS A 77 5.35 -4.44 -0.11
N ALA A 78 5.20 -3.24 -0.67
CA ALA A 78 5.99 -2.81 -1.83
C ALA A 78 7.49 -2.71 -1.48
N ALA A 79 7.83 -2.11 -0.33
CA ALA A 79 9.22 -2.04 0.15
C ALA A 79 9.83 -3.42 0.36
N THR A 80 9.05 -4.35 0.91
CA THR A 80 9.46 -5.75 1.09
C THR A 80 9.73 -6.43 -0.24
N ALA A 81 8.83 -6.27 -1.22
CA ALA A 81 8.99 -6.85 -2.55
C ALA A 81 10.22 -6.29 -3.27
N ILE A 82 10.48 -4.98 -3.17
CA ILE A 82 11.68 -4.34 -3.71
C ILE A 82 12.94 -4.93 -3.07
N ALA A 83 12.97 -5.07 -1.74
CA ALA A 83 14.10 -5.66 -1.03
C ALA A 83 14.36 -7.10 -1.46
N GLN A 84 13.30 -7.91 -1.61
CA GLN A 84 13.40 -9.28 -2.10
C GLN A 84 13.93 -9.35 -3.54
N LEU A 85 13.45 -8.47 -4.43
CA LEU A 85 13.95 -8.39 -5.81
C LEU A 85 15.44 -8.01 -5.87
N ILE A 86 15.87 -7.05 -5.05
CA ILE A 86 17.30 -6.70 -4.94
C ILE A 86 18.10 -7.88 -4.40
N ALA A 87 17.55 -8.63 -3.43
CA ALA A 87 18.21 -9.78 -2.82
C ALA A 87 18.38 -10.97 -3.79
N LEU A 88 17.68 -11.01 -4.93
CA LEU A 88 17.91 -12.02 -5.97
C LEU A 88 19.27 -11.86 -6.67
N LEU A 89 19.90 -10.68 -6.59
CA LEU A 89 21.20 -10.46 -7.20
C LEU A 89 22.32 -11.13 -6.38
N PRO A 90 23.23 -11.90 -7.02
CA PRO A 90 24.12 -12.80 -6.30
C PRO A 90 25.23 -12.07 -5.53
N SER A 91 25.76 -10.95 -6.04
CA SER A 91 26.83 -10.21 -5.37
C SER A 91 26.35 -8.95 -4.65
N ALA A 92 27.08 -8.54 -3.61
CA ALA A 92 26.87 -7.23 -2.99
C ALA A 92 27.14 -6.07 -3.96
N GLY A 93 28.13 -6.23 -4.86
CA GLY A 93 28.46 -5.22 -5.87
C GLY A 93 27.34 -4.98 -6.89
N GLU A 94 26.71 -6.04 -7.39
CA GLU A 94 25.55 -5.93 -8.28
C GLU A 94 24.36 -5.28 -7.58
N ARG A 95 24.11 -5.64 -6.31
CA ARG A 95 23.06 -5.00 -5.50
C ARG A 95 23.29 -3.49 -5.36
N THR A 96 24.50 -3.08 -4.99
CA THR A 96 24.86 -1.64 -4.91
C THR A 96 24.78 -0.94 -6.26
N SER A 97 25.16 -1.61 -7.35
CA SER A 97 25.05 -1.07 -8.70
C SER A 97 23.59 -0.85 -9.09
N LEU A 98 22.71 -1.81 -8.80
CA LEU A 98 21.27 -1.70 -9.06
C LEU A 98 20.64 -0.59 -8.21
N THR A 99 20.91 -0.52 -6.91
CA THR A 99 20.30 0.49 -6.03
C THR A 99 20.62 1.92 -6.49
N ARG A 100 21.83 2.16 -7.00
CA ARG A 100 22.24 3.44 -7.63
C ARG A 100 21.45 3.79 -8.89
N GLN A 101 20.95 2.79 -9.61
CA GLN A 101 20.25 2.97 -10.90
C GLN A 101 18.73 3.12 -10.75
N ILE A 102 18.13 2.60 -9.66
CA ILE A 102 16.67 2.60 -9.47
C ILE A 102 16.09 4.02 -9.52
N ILE A 103 16.60 4.96 -8.72
CA ILE A 103 16.05 6.33 -8.69
C ILE A 103 16.22 7.04 -10.03
N PRO A 104 17.43 7.09 -10.66
CA PRO A 104 17.58 7.70 -11.98
C PRO A 104 16.64 7.11 -13.03
N TRP A 105 16.50 5.79 -13.06
CA TRP A 105 15.63 5.10 -14.02
C TRP A 105 14.14 5.38 -13.75
N ALA A 106 13.68 5.22 -12.51
CA ALA A 106 12.29 5.45 -12.10
C ALA A 106 11.86 6.92 -12.20
N SER A 107 12.83 7.84 -12.30
CA SER A 107 12.62 9.26 -12.56
C SER A 107 12.48 9.59 -14.05
N THR A 108 12.46 8.59 -14.94
CA THR A 108 12.20 8.80 -16.37
C THR A 108 10.75 8.51 -16.72
N ALA A 109 10.16 9.33 -17.60
CA ALA A 109 8.80 9.10 -18.08
C ALA A 109 8.68 7.75 -18.82
N GLY A 110 9.72 7.30 -19.52
CA GLY A 110 9.74 6.01 -20.22
C GLY A 110 9.64 4.81 -19.28
N ALA A 111 10.38 4.82 -18.17
CA ALA A 111 10.30 3.77 -17.15
C ALA A 111 8.91 3.70 -16.50
N VAL A 112 8.34 4.87 -16.17
CA VAL A 112 7.00 4.96 -15.60
C VAL A 112 5.95 4.46 -16.59
N GLN A 113 6.04 4.89 -17.86
CA GLN A 113 5.14 4.41 -18.91
C GLN A 113 5.23 2.91 -19.10
N GLN A 114 6.46 2.35 -19.16
CA GLN A 114 6.67 0.91 -19.27
C GLN A 114 6.03 0.13 -18.10
N ALA A 115 6.14 0.67 -16.87
CA ALA A 115 5.51 0.07 -15.71
C ALA A 115 3.97 0.15 -15.77
N LEU A 116 3.41 1.28 -16.25
CA LEU A 116 1.96 1.44 -16.43
C LEU A 116 1.43 0.53 -17.53
N ASP A 117 2.09 0.45 -18.67
CA ASP A 117 1.72 -0.42 -19.80
C ASP A 117 1.68 -1.88 -19.38
N ALA A 118 2.57 -2.30 -18.48
CA ALA A 118 2.59 -3.64 -17.91
C ALA A 118 1.38 -3.94 -17.00
N LEU A 119 0.63 -2.92 -16.58
CA LEU A 119 -0.56 -3.06 -15.72
C LEU A 119 -1.86 -2.79 -16.48
N VAL A 120 -1.80 -2.19 -17.67
CA VAL A 120 -2.99 -1.86 -18.47
C VAL A 120 -3.70 -3.13 -18.96
N GLY A 121 -5.01 -3.17 -18.78
CA GLY A 121 -5.90 -4.21 -19.29
C GLY A 121 -6.19 -4.05 -20.79
N ARG A 122 -6.94 -5.02 -21.34
CA ARG A 122 -7.33 -5.00 -22.77
C ARG A 122 -8.24 -3.83 -23.14
N ASP A 123 -8.91 -3.27 -22.15
CA ASP A 123 -9.80 -2.11 -22.23
C ASP A 123 -9.05 -0.77 -22.13
N GLY A 124 -7.72 -0.80 -22.00
CA GLY A 124 -6.90 0.41 -21.90
C GLY A 124 -6.89 1.05 -20.51
N THR A 125 -7.46 0.39 -19.50
CA THR A 125 -7.51 0.89 -18.12
C THR A 125 -6.67 0.04 -17.17
N ILE A 126 -6.30 0.61 -16.03
CA ILE A 126 -5.69 -0.12 -14.92
C ILE A 126 -6.79 -0.45 -13.91
N SER A 127 -7.11 -1.73 -13.80
CA SER A 127 -8.10 -2.30 -12.87
C SER A 127 -7.47 -3.34 -11.95
N PHE A 128 -8.14 -3.67 -10.84
CA PHE A 128 -7.71 -4.78 -9.99
C PHE A 128 -7.65 -6.11 -10.76
N ALA A 129 -8.57 -6.34 -11.68
CA ALA A 129 -8.56 -7.51 -12.55
C ALA A 129 -7.34 -7.55 -13.48
N SER A 130 -6.96 -6.40 -14.07
CA SER A 130 -5.75 -6.31 -14.90
C SER A 130 -4.48 -6.57 -14.09
N MET A 131 -4.39 -6.05 -12.87
CA MET A 131 -3.25 -6.30 -11.98
C MET A 131 -3.16 -7.78 -11.58
N GLU A 132 -4.28 -8.46 -11.28
CA GLU A 132 -4.27 -9.90 -11.01
C GLU A 132 -3.83 -10.72 -12.24
N HIS A 133 -4.30 -10.35 -13.44
CA HIS A 133 -3.89 -11.03 -14.66
C HIS A 133 -2.37 -10.94 -14.88
N HIS A 134 -1.82 -9.73 -14.73
CA HIS A 134 -0.39 -9.48 -14.93
C HIS A 134 0.48 -10.05 -13.81
N ALA A 135 -0.05 -10.19 -12.59
CA ALA A 135 0.66 -10.84 -11.48
C ALA A 135 1.07 -12.29 -11.77
N GLY A 136 0.30 -12.97 -12.63
CA GLY A 136 0.55 -14.36 -13.00
C GLY A 136 1.16 -14.59 -14.39
N ALA A 137 1.02 -13.63 -15.33
CA ALA A 137 1.12 -13.94 -16.76
C ALA A 137 2.27 -13.27 -17.54
N ASN A 138 2.78 -12.09 -17.15
CA ASN A 138 3.51 -11.23 -18.11
C ASN A 138 4.89 -10.70 -17.67
N PHE A 139 5.54 -11.29 -16.68
CA PHE A 139 6.94 -10.96 -16.44
C PHE A 139 7.83 -11.72 -17.42
N ALA A 140 8.08 -11.11 -18.58
CA ALA A 140 9.13 -11.48 -19.54
C ALA A 140 10.56 -11.39 -18.95
N PHE A 141 10.69 -11.17 -17.63
CA PHE A 141 11.92 -10.96 -16.90
C PHE A 141 11.85 -11.76 -15.60
N GLY A 142 12.64 -12.83 -15.53
CA GLY A 142 12.94 -13.50 -14.27
C GLY A 142 12.60 -14.97 -14.27
N ASP A 143 13.45 -15.72 -13.58
CA ASP A 143 13.13 -17.05 -13.08
C ASP A 143 11.81 -17.06 -12.29
N GLY A 144 11.34 -18.24 -11.87
CA GLY A 144 10.11 -18.37 -11.08
C GLY A 144 10.08 -17.52 -9.79
N SER A 145 11.23 -17.01 -9.31
CA SER A 145 11.35 -16.22 -8.09
C SER A 145 10.74 -14.82 -8.24
N VAL A 146 10.95 -14.14 -9.37
CA VAL A 146 10.35 -12.81 -9.61
C VAL A 146 8.83 -12.91 -9.63
N LYS A 147 8.29 -13.93 -10.31
CA LYS A 147 6.85 -14.21 -10.33
C LYS A 147 6.31 -14.49 -8.93
N PHE A 148 7.02 -15.29 -8.13
CA PHE A 148 6.61 -15.60 -6.76
C PHE A 148 6.57 -14.35 -5.86
N ILE A 149 7.58 -13.47 -5.97
CA ILE A 149 7.63 -12.22 -5.20
C ILE A 149 6.47 -11.31 -5.58
N PHE A 150 6.22 -11.10 -6.89
CA PHE A 150 5.13 -10.24 -7.34
C PHE A 150 3.75 -10.81 -6.95
N GLN A 151 3.54 -12.12 -7.09
CA GLN A 151 2.31 -12.77 -6.65
C GLN A 151 2.09 -12.59 -5.13
N SER A 152 3.14 -12.79 -4.33
CA SER A 152 3.07 -12.62 -2.87
C SER A 152 2.78 -11.17 -2.45
N PHE A 153 3.38 -10.21 -3.17
CA PHE A 153 3.06 -8.80 -3.02
C PHE A 153 1.60 -8.52 -3.35
N TRP A 154 1.13 -8.99 -4.51
CA TRP A 154 -0.23 -8.77 -4.96
C TRP A 154 -1.27 -9.39 -4.01
N ASP A 155 -1.04 -10.61 -3.53
CA ASP A 155 -1.91 -11.25 -2.55
C ASP A 155 -1.96 -10.48 -1.23
N SER A 156 -0.86 -9.85 -0.83
CA SER A 156 -0.83 -8.96 0.34
C SER A 156 -1.62 -7.68 0.10
N VAL A 157 -1.48 -7.06 -1.07
CA VAL A 157 -2.28 -5.89 -1.46
C VAL A 157 -3.76 -6.20 -1.47
N LYS A 158 -4.19 -7.33 -2.07
CA LYS A 158 -5.59 -7.75 -2.07
C LYS A 158 -6.15 -7.90 -0.65
N ARG A 159 -5.38 -8.51 0.25
CA ARG A 159 -5.76 -8.69 1.66
C ARG A 159 -5.94 -7.34 2.36
N ASP A 160 -5.01 -6.40 2.17
CA ASP A 160 -5.05 -5.10 2.86
C ASP A 160 -6.14 -4.18 2.32
N LEU A 161 -6.33 -4.17 0.99
CA LEU A 161 -7.46 -3.55 0.32
C LEU A 161 -8.78 -4.27 0.60
N LYS A 162 -8.73 -5.44 1.26
CA LYS A 162 -9.87 -6.32 1.54
C LYS A 162 -10.74 -6.57 0.30
N LEU A 163 -10.12 -6.74 -0.87
CA LEU A 163 -10.84 -6.97 -2.11
C LEU A 163 -11.72 -8.21 -1.99
N GLY A 164 -13.01 -8.06 -2.29
CA GLY A 164 -13.97 -9.15 -2.18
C GLY A 164 -14.57 -9.35 -0.78
N ILE A 165 -14.16 -8.56 0.20
CA ILE A 165 -14.82 -8.58 1.50
C ILE A 165 -16.28 -8.15 1.32
N TYR A 166 -17.14 -8.77 2.12
CA TYR A 166 -18.58 -8.56 2.07
C TYR A 166 -19.21 -8.82 0.69
N GLY A 167 -18.67 -9.80 -0.06
CA GLY A 167 -19.23 -10.21 -1.35
C GLY A 167 -19.10 -9.17 -2.46
N GLU A 168 -18.10 -8.28 -2.38
CA GLU A 168 -17.75 -7.37 -3.46
C GLU A 168 -17.23 -8.13 -4.68
N ASP A 169 -17.82 -7.90 -5.86
CA ASP A 169 -17.25 -8.37 -7.11
C ASP A 169 -16.16 -7.42 -7.60
N TRP A 170 -15.03 -7.41 -6.89
CA TRP A 170 -13.94 -6.46 -7.13
C TRP A 170 -13.34 -6.57 -8.55
N LYS A 171 -13.59 -7.67 -9.25
CA LYS A 171 -13.11 -7.91 -10.62
C LYS A 171 -13.89 -7.12 -11.66
N THR A 172 -15.13 -6.75 -11.35
CA THR A 172 -15.97 -5.93 -12.24
C THR A 172 -15.93 -4.45 -11.88
N LEU A 173 -15.17 -4.06 -10.85
CA LEU A 173 -14.91 -2.65 -10.56
C LEU A 173 -14.26 -1.96 -11.76
N PRO A 174 -14.71 -0.74 -12.10
CA PRO A 174 -14.14 -0.02 -13.22
C PRO A 174 -12.66 0.26 -12.98
N GLY A 175 -11.86 0.07 -14.02
CA GLY A 175 -10.48 0.52 -14.00
C GLY A 175 -10.38 2.05 -14.09
N VAL A 176 -9.21 2.56 -13.74
CA VAL A 176 -8.85 3.96 -13.94
C VAL A 176 -8.02 4.10 -15.20
N ALA A 177 -8.14 5.24 -15.89
CA ALA A 177 -7.21 5.55 -16.98
C ALA A 177 -5.78 5.55 -16.44
N ALA A 178 -4.84 4.98 -17.20
CA ALA A 178 -3.43 5.05 -16.84
C ALA A 178 -3.03 6.53 -16.70
N PRO A 179 -2.43 6.94 -15.58
CA PRO A 179 -2.03 8.32 -15.39
C PRO A 179 -0.96 8.72 -16.42
N ASP A 180 -0.90 10.00 -16.77
CA ASP A 180 0.18 10.51 -17.63
C ASP A 180 1.53 10.24 -16.94
N ALA A 181 2.40 9.49 -17.60
CA ALA A 181 3.72 9.13 -17.09
C ALA A 181 4.53 10.35 -16.62
N ARG A 182 4.36 11.51 -17.26
CA ARG A 182 5.04 12.77 -16.84
C ARG A 182 4.56 13.26 -15.48
N ALA A 183 3.26 13.17 -15.20
CA ALA A 183 2.71 13.51 -13.90
C ALA A 183 3.16 12.50 -12.83
N SER A 184 3.14 11.21 -13.19
CA SER A 184 3.50 10.10 -12.29
C SER A 184 4.97 9.99 -11.94
N THR A 185 5.87 10.61 -12.71
CA THR A 185 7.32 10.59 -12.43
C THR A 185 7.67 11.25 -11.09
N ARG A 186 6.89 12.24 -10.62
CA ARG A 186 7.11 12.84 -9.29
C ARG A 186 6.71 11.92 -8.15
N ASP A 187 5.71 11.07 -8.40
CA ASP A 187 5.12 10.18 -7.41
C ASP A 187 5.82 8.82 -7.36
N SER A 188 6.41 8.36 -8.47
CA SER A 188 7.16 7.09 -8.55
C SER A 188 8.32 7.03 -7.56
N ILE A 189 8.97 8.17 -7.31
CA ILE A 189 10.07 8.28 -6.34
C ILE A 189 9.61 8.63 -4.92
N SER A 190 8.30 8.81 -4.70
CA SER A 190 7.78 9.22 -3.38
C SER A 190 8.07 8.22 -2.27
N LEU A 191 8.16 6.92 -2.60
CA LEU A 191 8.47 5.85 -1.66
C LEU A 191 9.89 5.99 -1.05
N PHE A 192 10.79 6.68 -1.74
CA PHE A 192 12.19 6.85 -1.34
C PHE A 192 12.47 8.18 -0.63
N ARG A 193 11.44 9.00 -0.37
CA ARG A 193 11.58 10.26 0.36
C ARG A 193 11.65 10.02 1.87
N TYR A 194 12.25 10.96 2.63
CA TYR A 194 12.37 10.88 4.08
C TYR A 194 11.04 10.63 4.81
N GLY A 195 9.97 11.31 4.41
CA GLY A 195 8.63 11.06 4.98
C GLY A 195 8.13 9.63 4.78
N SER A 196 8.42 9.01 3.63
CA SER A 196 8.07 7.61 3.37
C SER A 196 8.94 6.64 4.16
N LEU A 197 10.24 6.90 4.28
CA LEU A 197 11.14 6.10 5.13
C LEU A 197 10.73 6.18 6.61
N SER A 198 10.29 7.35 7.08
CA SER A 198 9.78 7.53 8.44
C SER A 198 8.48 6.74 8.67
N GLY A 199 7.55 6.78 7.71
CA GLY A 199 6.33 5.97 7.73
C GLY A 199 6.61 4.46 7.74
N LEU A 200 7.55 3.99 6.91
CA LEU A 200 7.99 2.59 6.89
C LEU A 200 8.68 2.20 8.21
N THR A 201 9.52 3.09 8.76
CA THR A 201 10.19 2.85 10.06
C THR A 201 9.15 2.65 11.15
N SER A 202 8.13 3.51 11.21
CA SER A 202 7.01 3.41 12.16
C SER A 202 6.17 2.15 11.97
N TYR A 203 6.11 1.62 10.75
CA TYR A 203 5.38 0.39 10.44
C TYR A 203 6.13 -0.85 10.94
N PHE A 204 7.45 -0.93 10.72
CA PHE A 204 8.23 -2.12 11.06
C PHE A 204 8.77 -2.14 12.49
N ILE A 205 8.83 -0.99 13.16
CA ILE A 205 9.40 -0.84 14.51
C ILE A 205 8.30 -0.41 15.48
N SER A 206 7.98 -1.28 16.44
CA SER A 206 6.97 -1.00 17.45
C SER A 206 7.52 -0.39 18.74
N ASP A 207 8.83 -0.51 18.99
CA ASP A 207 9.46 0.07 20.19
C ASP A 207 9.53 1.61 20.09
N PRO A 208 8.87 2.36 21.00
CA PRO A 208 8.79 3.82 20.90
C PRO A 208 10.15 4.52 21.02
N ALA A 209 11.08 3.98 21.83
CA ALA A 209 12.39 4.59 22.03
C ALA A 209 13.26 4.48 20.76
N THR A 210 13.32 3.29 20.18
CA THR A 210 14.00 3.02 18.90
C THR A 210 13.37 3.84 17.78
N LEU A 211 12.04 3.87 17.71
CA LEU A 211 11.32 4.67 16.70
C LEU A 211 11.64 6.16 16.84
N GLY A 212 11.63 6.71 18.05
CA GLY A 212 12.00 8.10 18.32
C GLY A 212 13.42 8.43 17.89
N SER A 213 14.39 7.55 18.19
CA SER A 213 15.79 7.75 17.80
C SER A 213 15.98 7.69 16.28
N LEU A 214 15.37 6.72 15.60
CA LEU A 214 15.48 6.55 14.15
C LEU A 214 14.74 7.67 13.40
N GLY A 215 13.58 8.09 13.89
CA GLY A 215 12.83 9.22 13.36
C GLY A 215 13.62 10.52 13.45
N LYS A 216 14.35 10.75 14.55
CA LYS A 216 15.26 11.90 14.71
C LYS A 216 16.35 11.90 13.64
N LEU A 217 16.99 10.76 13.38
CA LEU A 217 18.03 10.64 12.34
C LEU A 217 17.48 10.94 10.93
N LEU A 218 16.28 10.47 10.60
CA LEU A 218 15.65 10.81 9.32
C LEU A 218 15.30 12.30 9.21
N ALA A 219 14.84 12.94 10.29
CA ALA A 219 14.58 14.37 10.32
C ALA A 219 15.87 15.20 10.20
N GLU A 220 16.97 14.76 10.82
CA GLU A 220 18.30 15.36 10.66
C GLU A 220 18.81 15.24 9.22
N ALA A 221 18.64 14.08 8.60
CA ALA A 221 18.98 13.84 7.20
C ALA A 221 18.17 14.76 6.26
N GLU A 222 16.86 14.89 6.48
CA GLU A 222 16.00 15.80 5.72
C GLU A 222 16.44 17.26 5.86
N ALA A 223 16.69 17.71 7.09
CA ALA A 223 17.17 19.07 7.35
C ALA A 223 18.53 19.34 6.70
N ALA A 224 19.45 18.37 6.71
CA ALA A 224 20.74 18.46 6.03
C ALA A 224 20.57 18.52 4.50
N SER A 225 19.67 17.73 3.93
CA SER A 225 19.32 17.73 2.50
C SER A 225 18.83 19.11 2.04
N VAL A 226 17.93 19.74 2.82
CA VAL A 226 17.41 21.10 2.57
C VAL A 226 18.54 22.14 2.57
N ARG A 227 19.51 22.00 3.49
CA ARG A 227 20.71 22.86 3.55
C ARG A 227 21.79 22.52 2.51
N ARG A 228 21.59 21.46 1.72
CA ARG A 228 22.58 20.89 0.79
C ARG A 228 23.88 20.43 1.46
N ASP A 229 23.81 20.05 2.74
CA ASP A 229 24.93 19.49 3.50
C ASP A 229 24.99 17.97 3.32
N ARG A 230 25.69 17.52 2.27
CA ARG A 230 25.78 16.10 1.91
C ARG A 230 26.47 15.24 2.96
N THR A 231 27.45 15.80 3.67
CA THR A 231 28.19 15.07 4.70
C THR A 231 27.28 14.78 5.90
N ALA A 232 26.53 15.79 6.37
CA ALA A 232 25.58 15.60 7.47
C ALA A 232 24.41 14.69 7.06
N GLU A 233 23.90 14.83 5.83
CA GLU A 233 22.86 13.97 5.28
C GLU A 233 23.29 12.50 5.27
N GLN A 234 24.48 12.22 4.72
CA GLN A 234 25.06 10.87 4.68
C GLN A 234 25.29 10.32 6.08
N ALA A 235 25.85 11.11 7.01
CA ALA A 235 26.09 10.66 8.38
C ALA A 235 24.78 10.27 9.09
N ALA A 236 23.73 11.06 8.93
CA ALA A 236 22.42 10.79 9.53
C ALA A 236 21.74 9.54 8.91
N VAL A 237 21.78 9.38 7.58
CA VAL A 237 21.27 8.18 6.91
C VAL A 237 22.04 6.92 7.32
N GLN A 238 23.37 6.98 7.40
CA GLN A 238 24.18 5.85 7.86
C GLN A 238 23.89 5.51 9.33
N GLY A 239 23.70 6.53 10.18
CA GLY A 239 23.25 6.35 11.56
C GLY A 239 21.90 5.64 11.63
N TRP A 240 20.96 6.00 10.75
CA TRP A 240 19.64 5.35 10.66
C TRP A 240 19.75 3.89 10.22
N LEU A 241 20.52 3.60 9.17
CA LEU A 241 20.77 2.23 8.69
C LEU A 241 21.43 1.36 9.77
N GLU A 242 22.40 1.91 10.50
CA GLU A 242 23.06 1.20 11.59
C GLU A 242 22.12 0.96 12.77
N GLY A 243 21.26 1.94 13.09
CA GLY A 243 20.23 1.78 14.10
C GLY A 243 19.21 0.67 13.74
N ILE A 244 18.85 0.52 12.47
CA ILE A 244 18.01 -0.60 12.00
C ILE A 244 18.71 -1.95 12.23
N ARG A 245 20.00 -2.06 11.88
CA ARG A 245 20.77 -3.30 12.11
C ARG A 245 20.84 -3.66 13.59
N LYS A 246 21.07 -2.66 14.46
CA LYS A 246 21.06 -2.84 15.91
C LYS A 246 19.70 -3.29 16.43
N ALA A 247 18.61 -2.68 15.95
CA ALA A 247 17.25 -3.07 16.31
C ALA A 247 16.94 -4.53 15.91
N ALA A 248 17.46 -4.96 14.75
CA ALA A 248 17.29 -6.34 14.26
C ALA A 248 18.12 -7.35 15.07
N ALA A 249 19.28 -6.94 15.57
CA ALA A 249 20.18 -7.78 16.37
C ALA A 249 19.85 -7.80 17.88
N ALA A 250 18.91 -6.95 18.34
CA ALA A 250 18.50 -6.87 19.75
C ALA A 250 17.88 -8.18 20.26
N GLN A 251 17.88 -8.37 21.57
CA GLN A 251 17.26 -9.53 22.23
C GLN A 251 16.31 -9.07 23.35
N PRO A 252 14.98 -9.16 23.16
CA PRO A 252 14.29 -9.63 21.95
C PRO A 252 14.47 -8.67 20.77
N ALA A 253 14.34 -9.19 19.54
CA ALA A 253 14.44 -8.38 18.34
C ALA A 253 13.30 -7.34 18.31
N VAL A 254 13.66 -6.10 17.99
CA VAL A 254 12.73 -4.96 17.98
C VAL A 254 12.06 -4.78 16.61
N ILE A 255 12.66 -5.38 15.58
CA ILE A 255 12.19 -5.41 14.19
C ILE A 255 12.37 -6.82 13.64
N SER A 256 11.45 -7.26 12.78
CA SER A 256 11.61 -8.54 12.07
C SER A 256 12.74 -8.46 11.04
N PRO A 257 13.40 -9.58 10.69
CA PRO A 257 14.43 -9.59 9.64
C PRO A 257 13.94 -9.00 8.31
N ILE A 258 12.71 -9.36 7.90
CA ILE A 258 12.08 -8.84 6.67
C ILE A 258 11.90 -7.32 6.74
N GLY A 259 11.46 -6.79 7.89
CA GLY A 259 11.33 -5.35 8.07
C GLY A 259 12.67 -4.63 8.02
N ALA A 260 13.72 -5.21 8.61
CA ALA A 260 15.06 -4.66 8.56
C ALA A 260 15.62 -4.63 7.13
N ASP A 261 15.46 -5.72 6.39
CA ASP A 261 15.86 -5.82 4.98
C ASP A 261 15.10 -4.82 4.10
N ALA A 262 13.79 -4.68 4.31
CA ALA A 262 12.96 -3.70 3.62
C ALA A 262 13.47 -2.27 3.87
N LEU A 263 13.68 -1.87 5.12
CA LEU A 263 14.18 -0.53 5.44
C LEU A 263 15.59 -0.29 4.89
N ALA A 264 16.49 -1.28 5.03
CA ALA A 264 17.86 -1.18 4.53
C ALA A 264 17.90 -1.03 3.00
N ALA A 265 17.11 -1.81 2.27
CA ALA A 265 17.01 -1.71 0.81
C ALA A 265 16.45 -0.34 0.39
N MET A 266 15.37 0.11 1.03
CA MET A 266 14.75 1.40 0.72
C MET A 266 15.70 2.58 0.99
N GLY A 267 16.43 2.55 2.11
CA GLY A 267 17.47 3.53 2.41
C GLY A 267 18.63 3.51 1.42
N GLY A 268 19.10 2.31 1.05
CA GLY A 268 20.18 2.13 0.09
C GLY A 268 19.82 2.57 -1.33
N VAL A 269 18.55 2.48 -1.72
CA VAL A 269 18.05 3.03 -2.99
C VAL A 269 17.91 4.55 -2.93
N ALA A 270 17.31 5.07 -1.86
CA ALA A 270 17.09 6.49 -1.69
C ALA A 270 18.41 7.29 -1.63
N TYR A 271 19.42 6.70 -0.96
CA TYR A 271 20.67 7.36 -0.60
C TYR A 271 21.86 6.43 -0.79
N PRO A 272 22.30 6.19 -2.04
CA PRO A 272 23.32 5.20 -2.35
C PRO A 272 24.73 5.77 -2.15
N TYR A 273 25.08 6.07 -0.90
CA TYR A 273 26.44 6.50 -0.50
C TYR A 273 27.41 5.32 -0.40
#